data_AF-A0A0R3RLN6-F1
#
_entry.id   AF-A0A0R3RLN6-F1
#
_cell.length_a   1.000
_cell.length_b   1.000
_cell.length_c   1.000
_cell.angle_alpha   90.00
_cell.angle_beta   90.00
_cell.angle_gamma   90.00
#
_symmetry.space_group_name_H-M   'P 1'
#
loop_
_entity.id
_entity.type
_entity.pdbx_description
1 polymer ?
#
loop_
_entity_poly.entity_id
_entity_poly.type
_entity_poly.pdbx_seq_one_letter_code
_entity_poly.pdbx_strand_id
1 'polypeptide(L)'
;MSSVYNLIVSQKTWKGDQLAIHLFAYKELLSLVKELDMNQIDEIMDVASICLKKDNELPSLDLLRVSAELLSLIEGKTEVFIGKKMIQKNWSVNFRIVIRRLLQTSAIVHPAPSTSKETCLGQYLPVLFELSDELVSLIGNQWFESDPDFLLLLSSLSSIRLQEIFHRQASIKEAFIHGRLHCHFVHCGEYASVLPDNKASILCGTLRESAIYTCQYYHNCEEISDDLKKVIISTFQFLCIYIDFGGLVTLPSEYTKNLGEVLLRLAVSCCEISLVPLECLAKVICELPNLPSTTLDRIMDALKKCNNKTNEEDVVRVLDTLHVQLHGKIAGRKFPSVSLRKVAELLQQIKTGQEYAKQ
;
A
#
# COMPACT_ATOMS: atom_id res chain seq x y z
N MET A 1 26.24 1.34 -17.13
CA MET A 1 25.98 0.83 -15.76
C MET A 1 27.28 0.73 -14.96
N SER A 2 28.26 -0.09 -15.34
CA SER A 2 29.50 -0.31 -14.58
C SER A 2 30.30 0.96 -14.24
N SER A 3 30.41 1.95 -15.15
CA SER A 3 31.15 3.19 -14.88
C SER A 3 30.52 4.07 -13.78
N VAL A 4 29.19 4.25 -13.78
CA VAL A 4 28.47 5.05 -12.78
C VAL A 4 28.44 4.33 -11.44
N TYR A 5 28.18 3.02 -11.45
CA TYR A 5 28.26 2.19 -10.24
C TYR A 5 29.65 2.30 -9.59
N ASN A 6 30.72 2.05 -10.36
CA ASN A 6 32.10 2.13 -9.87
C ASN A 6 32.44 3.52 -9.32
N LEU A 7 31.95 4.59 -9.94
CA LEU A 7 32.13 5.96 -9.44
C LEU A 7 31.49 6.13 -8.05
N ILE A 8 30.23 5.70 -7.88
CA ILE A 8 29.50 5.84 -6.62
C ILE A 8 30.19 5.07 -5.49
N VAL A 9 30.54 3.80 -5.72
CA VAL A 9 31.09 2.92 -4.67
C VAL A 9 32.57 3.18 -4.36
N SER A 10 33.36 3.65 -5.34
CA SER A 10 34.78 3.97 -5.11
C SER A 10 34.97 5.22 -4.26
N GLN A 11 34.03 6.18 -4.35
CA GLN A 11 34.06 7.40 -3.58
C GLN A 11 33.41 7.16 -2.21
N LYS A 12 34.23 6.89 -1.19
CA LYS A 12 33.78 6.56 0.18
C LYS A 12 33.04 7.71 0.89
N THR A 13 33.16 8.94 0.40
CA THR A 13 32.56 10.13 1.02
C THR A 13 31.90 11.02 -0.01
N TRP A 14 30.61 11.30 0.22
CA TRP A 14 29.78 12.12 -0.64
C TRP A 14 29.18 13.33 0.09
N LYS A 15 28.98 14.43 -0.66
CA LYS A 15 27.96 15.43 -0.34
C LYS A 15 26.61 14.93 -0.86
N GLY A 16 25.53 15.15 -0.10
CA GLY A 16 24.21 14.57 -0.39
C GLY A 16 23.71 14.88 -1.80
N ASP A 17 23.71 16.16 -2.20
CA ASP A 17 23.20 16.57 -3.51
C ASP A 17 24.07 16.06 -4.67
N GLN A 18 25.37 15.92 -4.47
CA GLN A 18 26.26 15.33 -5.48
C GLN A 18 25.95 13.84 -5.66
N LEU A 19 25.76 13.11 -4.56
CA LEU A 19 25.36 11.70 -4.65
C LEU A 19 23.99 11.54 -5.28
N ALA A 20 23.03 12.44 -4.99
CA ALA A 20 21.71 12.41 -5.59
C ALA A 20 21.76 12.44 -7.13
N ILE A 21 22.61 13.28 -7.72
CA ILE A 21 22.81 13.36 -9.18
C ILE A 21 23.32 12.03 -9.75
N HIS A 22 24.33 11.43 -9.10
CA HIS A 22 24.88 10.16 -9.58
C HIS A 22 23.92 8.99 -9.37
N LEU A 23 23.19 8.98 -8.26
CA LEU A 23 22.18 7.97 -7.95
C LEU A 23 20.99 8.07 -8.90
N PHE A 24 20.61 9.29 -9.31
CA PHE A 24 19.62 9.50 -10.36
C PHE A 24 20.10 8.91 -11.70
N ALA A 25 21.34 9.22 -12.11
CA ALA A 25 21.90 8.64 -13.33
C ALA A 25 21.99 7.10 -13.26
N TYR A 26 22.31 6.55 -12.09
CA TYR A 26 22.31 5.10 -11.87
C TYR A 26 20.91 4.51 -12.02
N LYS A 27 19.88 5.12 -11.40
CA LYS A 27 18.48 4.72 -11.52
C LYS A 27 18.00 4.75 -12.97
N GLU A 28 18.31 5.80 -13.73
CA GLU A 28 17.96 5.88 -15.16
C GLU A 28 18.65 4.79 -15.99
N LEU A 29 19.89 4.43 -15.67
CA LEU A 29 20.55 3.29 -16.33
C LEU A 29 19.93 1.95 -15.91
N LEU A 30 19.51 1.83 -14.65
CA LEU A 30 18.88 0.62 -14.12
C LEU A 30 17.50 0.40 -14.74
N SER A 31 16.76 1.46 -15.08
CA SER A 31 15.46 1.37 -15.73
C SER A 31 15.53 0.68 -17.10
N LEU A 32 16.65 0.82 -17.81
CA LEU A 32 16.89 0.24 -19.13
C LEU A 32 17.28 -1.24 -19.13
N VAL A 33 17.69 -1.80 -17.98
CA VAL A 33 18.20 -3.18 -17.90
C VAL A 33 17.10 -4.16 -17.49
N LYS A 34 17.11 -5.36 -18.06
CA LYS A 34 16.10 -6.39 -17.77
C LYS A 34 16.30 -7.07 -16.41
N GLU A 35 17.54 -7.37 -16.06
CA GLU A 35 17.89 -8.09 -14.83
C GLU A 35 18.65 -7.18 -13.87
N LEU A 36 18.33 -7.31 -12.58
CA LEU A 36 18.95 -6.54 -11.51
C LEU A 36 20.13 -7.31 -10.91
N ASP A 37 21.28 -6.64 -10.78
CA ASP A 37 22.39 -7.12 -9.96
C ASP A 37 22.17 -6.67 -8.51
N MET A 38 21.68 -7.60 -7.68
CA MET A 38 21.36 -7.29 -6.29
C MET A 38 22.57 -6.95 -5.42
N ASN A 39 23.78 -7.42 -5.78
CA ASN A 39 24.98 -7.05 -5.04
C ASN A 39 25.34 -5.59 -5.31
N GLN A 40 25.21 -5.13 -6.57
CA GLN A 40 25.42 -3.72 -6.91
C GLN A 40 24.39 -2.82 -6.21
N ILE A 41 23.12 -3.24 -6.20
CA ILE A 41 22.05 -2.51 -5.51
C ILE A 41 22.37 -2.41 -4.01
N ASP A 42 22.76 -3.50 -3.36
CA ASP A 42 23.12 -3.50 -1.95
C ASP A 42 24.23 -2.49 -1.63
N GLU A 43 25.31 -2.49 -2.41
CA GLU A 43 26.42 -1.57 -2.20
C GLU A 43 26.03 -0.10 -2.44
N ILE A 44 25.23 0.16 -3.46
CA ILE A 44 24.71 1.51 -3.76
C ILE A 44 23.82 2.01 -2.61
N MET A 45 22.94 1.15 -2.09
CA MET A 45 22.07 1.49 -0.96
C MET A 45 22.87 1.69 0.34
N ASP A 46 23.93 0.93 0.56
CA ASP A 46 24.86 1.14 1.67
C ASP A 46 25.51 2.54 1.59
N VAL A 47 26.04 2.93 0.43
CA VAL A 47 26.63 4.27 0.22
C VAL A 47 25.61 5.38 0.46
N ALA A 48 24.39 5.25 -0.10
CA ALA A 48 23.31 6.22 0.09
C ALA A 48 22.93 6.36 1.57
N SER A 49 22.75 5.24 2.26
CA SER A 49 22.36 5.22 3.67
C SER A 49 23.41 5.86 4.59
N ILE A 50 24.70 5.63 4.32
CA ILE A 50 25.81 6.23 5.08
C ILE A 50 25.83 7.75 4.87
N CYS A 51 25.59 8.21 3.63
CA CYS A 51 25.54 9.63 3.33
C CYS A 51 24.38 10.33 4.06
N LEU A 52 23.21 9.67 4.14
CA LEU A 52 21.99 10.19 4.80
C LEU A 52 22.07 10.18 6.33
N LYS A 53 22.81 9.23 6.92
CA LYS A 53 22.88 9.04 8.38
C LYS A 53 23.59 10.17 9.13
N LYS A 54 24.29 11.10 8.46
CA LYS A 54 25.02 12.19 9.13
C LYS A 54 24.12 12.91 10.15
N ASP A 55 24.56 12.97 11.41
CA ASP A 55 23.70 13.37 12.54
C ASP A 55 23.63 14.88 12.81
N ASN A 56 24.57 15.64 12.27
CA ASN A 56 24.72 17.06 12.59
C ASN A 56 23.92 17.99 11.65
N GLU A 57 23.33 17.47 10.58
CA GLU A 57 22.67 18.25 9.53
C GLU A 57 21.41 17.53 9.02
N LEU A 58 20.47 18.28 8.45
CA LEU A 58 19.36 17.68 7.70
C LEU A 58 19.91 16.99 6.44
N PRO A 59 19.51 15.74 6.16
CA PRO A 59 19.97 15.02 4.98
C PRO A 59 19.40 15.65 3.71
N SER A 60 20.11 15.50 2.60
CA SER A 60 19.65 15.99 1.29
C SER A 60 18.28 15.41 0.92
N LEU A 61 17.32 16.29 0.67
CA LEU A 61 15.97 15.92 0.25
C LEU A 61 15.98 15.21 -1.10
N ASP A 62 16.81 15.67 -2.04
CA ASP A 62 16.92 15.05 -3.37
C ASP A 62 17.53 13.65 -3.29
N LEU A 63 18.48 13.44 -2.37
CA LEU A 63 19.01 12.10 -2.11
C LEU A 63 17.93 11.16 -1.54
N LEU A 64 17.08 11.65 -0.63
CA LEU A 64 15.93 10.88 -0.12
C LEU A 64 14.94 10.52 -1.23
N ARG A 65 14.58 11.48 -2.08
CA ARG A 65 13.67 11.28 -3.23
C ARG A 65 14.20 10.24 -4.19
N VAL A 66 15.43 10.41 -4.65
CA VAL A 66 16.05 9.46 -5.58
C VAL A 66 16.21 8.08 -4.95
N SER A 67 16.44 7.99 -3.63
CA SER A 67 16.47 6.70 -2.93
C SER A 67 15.11 6.00 -2.95
N ALA A 68 14.02 6.74 -2.74
CA ALA A 68 12.66 6.20 -2.83
C ALA A 68 12.33 5.75 -4.25
N GLU A 69 12.63 6.57 -5.27
CA GLU A 69 12.43 6.21 -6.68
C GLU A 69 13.24 4.98 -7.10
N LEU A 70 14.48 4.84 -6.59
CA LEU A 70 15.31 3.68 -6.86
C LEU A 70 14.71 2.41 -6.23
N LEU A 71 14.23 2.50 -4.98
CA LEU A 71 13.56 1.37 -4.32
C LEU A 71 12.28 0.95 -5.05
N SER A 72 11.47 1.92 -5.49
CA SER A 72 10.26 1.68 -6.30
C SER A 72 10.58 0.96 -7.61
N LEU A 73 11.65 1.38 -8.30
CA LEU A 73 12.13 0.71 -9.51
C LEU A 73 12.58 -0.73 -9.23
N ILE A 74 13.24 -0.97 -8.09
CA ILE A 74 13.68 -2.30 -7.70
C ILE A 74 12.46 -3.18 -7.42
N GLU A 75 11.51 -2.71 -6.62
CA GLU A 75 10.26 -3.42 -6.32
C GLU A 75 9.55 -3.84 -7.62
N GLY A 76 9.33 -2.89 -8.53
CA GLY A 76 8.60 -3.13 -9.78
C GLY A 76 9.27 -4.10 -10.76
N LYS A 77 10.59 -4.36 -10.61
CA LYS A 77 11.34 -5.31 -11.45
C LYS A 77 11.51 -6.67 -10.81
N THR A 78 11.18 -6.81 -9.55
CA THR A 78 11.36 -8.07 -8.83
C THR A 78 10.03 -8.76 -8.60
N GLU A 79 9.69 -9.70 -9.49
CA GLU A 79 8.41 -10.42 -9.43
C GLU A 79 8.23 -11.23 -8.13
N VAL A 80 9.31 -11.70 -7.50
CA VAL A 80 9.28 -12.39 -6.19
C VAL A 80 10.59 -12.10 -5.43
N PHE A 81 10.57 -11.14 -4.50
CA PHE A 81 11.75 -10.81 -3.70
C PHE A 81 11.87 -11.69 -2.45
N ILE A 82 13.06 -12.23 -2.18
CA ILE A 82 13.37 -12.92 -0.92
C ILE A 82 13.71 -11.87 0.15
N GLY A 83 12.71 -11.12 0.62
CA GLY A 83 12.85 -9.99 1.56
C GLY A 83 13.64 -10.30 2.84
N LYS A 84 13.66 -11.58 3.26
CA LYS A 84 14.37 -12.04 4.47
C LYS A 84 15.87 -11.74 4.48
N LYS A 85 16.54 -11.62 3.32
CA LYS A 85 17.99 -11.31 3.27
C LYS A 85 18.32 -9.83 3.44
N MET A 86 17.35 -8.92 3.26
CA MET A 86 17.59 -7.48 3.27
C MET A 86 17.35 -6.82 4.64
N ILE A 87 16.53 -7.43 5.50
CA ILE A 87 16.20 -6.90 6.84
C ILE A 87 17.45 -6.65 7.71
N GLN A 88 18.50 -7.45 7.53
CA GLN A 88 19.74 -7.36 8.32
C GLN A 88 20.84 -6.53 7.66
N LYS A 89 20.57 -5.92 6.49
CA LYS A 89 21.55 -5.08 5.81
C LYS A 89 21.67 -3.73 6.50
N ASN A 90 22.89 -3.20 6.57
CA ASN A 90 23.17 -1.94 7.25
C ASN A 90 22.36 -0.78 6.69
N TRP A 91 22.18 -0.72 5.37
CA TRP A 91 21.37 0.31 4.74
C TRP A 91 19.93 0.35 5.27
N SER A 92 19.26 -0.80 5.40
CA SER A 92 17.88 -0.86 5.89
C SER A 92 17.72 -0.28 7.31
N VAL A 93 18.70 -0.57 8.18
CA VAL A 93 18.74 -0.05 9.56
C VAL A 93 19.03 1.44 9.56
N ASN A 94 19.97 1.89 8.74
CA ASN A 94 20.33 3.30 8.61
C ASN A 94 19.16 4.14 8.10
N PHE A 95 18.40 3.65 7.09
CA PHE A 95 17.18 4.33 6.63
C PHE A 95 16.14 4.43 7.73
N ARG A 96 15.91 3.35 8.51
CA ARG A 96 14.99 3.39 9.66
C ARG A 96 15.37 4.49 10.65
N ILE A 97 16.65 4.58 11.00
CA ILE A 97 17.18 5.61 11.91
C ILE A 97 16.94 7.01 11.33
N VAL A 98 17.28 7.23 10.05
CA VAL A 98 17.11 8.53 9.37
C VAL A 98 15.65 8.94 9.32
N ILE A 99 14.75 8.06 8.90
CA ILE A 99 13.32 8.34 8.81
C ILE A 99 12.76 8.65 10.20
N ARG A 100 13.04 7.80 11.20
CA ARG A 100 12.61 8.03 12.58
C ARG A 100 13.05 9.41 13.09
N ARG A 101 14.34 9.75 12.94
CA ARG A 101 14.89 11.03 13.37
C ARG A 101 14.15 12.21 12.72
N LEU A 102 13.87 12.11 11.42
CA LEU A 102 13.18 13.17 10.69
C LEU A 102 11.71 13.29 11.09
N LEU A 103 11.01 12.16 11.30
CA LEU A 103 9.64 12.15 11.82
C LEU A 103 9.53 12.66 13.26
N GLN A 104 10.63 12.69 14.02
CA GLN A 104 10.67 13.29 15.36
C GLN A 104 11.09 14.76 15.35
N THR A 105 11.52 15.31 14.20
CA THR A 105 11.89 16.71 14.08
C THR A 105 10.64 17.56 13.93
N SER A 106 10.27 18.32 14.98
CA SER A 106 9.04 19.11 15.03
C SER A 106 8.85 20.07 13.85
N ALA A 107 9.93 20.70 13.37
CA ALA A 107 9.90 21.62 12.24
C ALA A 107 9.53 20.96 10.89
N ILE A 108 9.68 19.64 10.79
CA ILE A 108 9.28 18.84 9.61
C ILE A 108 7.82 18.41 9.74
N VAL A 109 7.39 18.00 10.93
CA VAL A 109 6.03 17.49 11.18
C VAL A 109 4.99 18.61 11.25
N HIS A 110 5.37 19.75 11.83
CA HIS A 110 4.53 20.92 12.03
C HIS A 110 5.22 22.17 11.45
N PRO A 111 5.30 22.30 10.11
CA PRO A 111 5.87 23.49 9.50
C PRO A 111 5.06 24.71 9.93
N ALA A 112 5.72 25.73 10.46
CA ALA A 112 5.06 26.97 10.86
C ALA A 112 4.35 27.61 9.66
N PRO A 113 3.13 28.16 9.82
CA PRO A 113 2.44 28.85 8.73
C PRO A 113 3.21 30.13 8.37
N SER A 114 4.06 30.08 7.35
CA SER A 114 4.88 31.21 6.91
C SER A 114 4.25 31.92 5.71
N THR A 115 4.10 33.23 5.81
CA THR A 115 3.63 34.15 4.76
C THR A 115 4.67 34.45 3.66
N SER A 116 5.77 33.70 3.62
CA SER A 116 6.85 33.82 2.62
C SER A 116 7.15 32.47 1.99
N LYS A 117 7.48 32.50 0.69
CA LYS A 117 7.88 31.37 -0.18
C LYS A 117 8.52 30.19 0.58
N GLU A 118 7.88 29.03 0.45
CA GLU A 118 8.47 27.68 0.54
C GLU A 118 9.41 27.44 1.72
N THR A 119 8.87 27.19 2.92
CA THR A 119 9.61 26.38 3.89
C THR A 119 9.72 24.96 3.34
N CYS A 120 10.87 24.66 2.71
CA CYS A 120 11.25 23.36 2.10
C CYS A 120 11.06 22.15 3.05
N LEU A 121 10.94 22.38 4.36
CA LEU A 121 10.70 21.35 5.39
C LEU A 121 9.38 20.58 5.20
N GLY A 122 8.34 21.24 4.71
CA GLY A 122 7.06 20.57 4.41
C GLY A 122 7.16 19.51 3.32
N GLN A 123 8.22 19.54 2.51
CA GLN A 123 8.44 18.59 1.42
C GLN A 123 9.09 17.28 1.87
N TYR A 124 9.68 17.23 3.08
CA TYR A 124 10.29 16.01 3.59
C TYR A 124 9.23 14.95 3.87
N LEU A 125 8.13 15.34 4.49
CA LEU A 125 7.22 14.35 5.06
C LEU A 125 6.58 13.43 4.00
N PRO A 126 6.08 13.92 2.85
CA PRO A 126 5.62 13.02 1.78
C PRO A 126 6.71 12.05 1.30
N VAL A 127 7.95 12.53 1.18
CA VAL A 127 9.11 11.71 0.78
C VAL A 127 9.44 10.65 1.82
N LEU A 128 9.29 10.95 3.11
CA LEU A 128 9.52 9.98 4.19
C LEU A 128 8.47 8.87 4.19
N PHE A 129 7.21 9.18 3.89
CA PHE A 129 6.17 8.16 3.75
C PHE A 129 6.37 7.32 2.50
N GLU A 130 6.69 7.93 1.36
CA GLU A 130 7.04 7.22 0.13
C GLU A 130 8.22 6.27 0.37
N LEU A 131 9.30 6.76 0.96
CA LEU A 131 10.46 5.95 1.28
C LEU A 131 10.13 4.81 2.25
N SER A 132 9.26 5.06 3.24
CA SER A 132 8.83 4.03 4.19
C SER A 132 8.00 2.94 3.51
N ASP A 133 7.09 3.31 2.61
CA ASP A 133 6.26 2.38 1.82
C ASP A 133 7.11 1.49 0.91
N GLU A 134 8.06 2.09 0.20
CA GLU A 134 8.97 1.36 -0.69
C GLU A 134 9.90 0.42 0.09
N LEU A 135 10.41 0.87 1.24
CA LEU A 135 11.25 0.04 2.12
C LEU A 135 10.49 -1.17 2.68
N VAL A 136 9.30 -0.96 3.26
CA VAL A 136 8.53 -2.07 3.83
C VAL A 136 8.03 -3.03 2.76
N SER A 137 7.73 -2.54 1.56
CA SER A 137 7.29 -3.39 0.45
C SER A 137 8.43 -4.27 -0.08
N LEU A 138 9.65 -3.76 -0.12
CA LEU A 138 10.84 -4.53 -0.53
C LEU A 138 11.36 -5.48 0.57
N ILE A 139 11.38 -5.01 1.82
CA ILE A 139 12.03 -5.70 2.94
C ILE A 139 11.05 -6.62 3.69
N GLY A 140 9.77 -6.25 3.72
CA GLY A 140 8.70 -6.90 4.48
C GLY A 140 8.47 -6.30 5.86
N ASN A 141 7.32 -6.64 6.45
CA ASN A 141 6.86 -6.16 7.76
C ASN A 141 7.84 -6.44 8.92
N GLN A 142 8.73 -7.44 8.79
CA GLN A 142 9.73 -7.73 9.80
C GLN A 142 10.72 -6.57 10.03
N TRP A 143 10.80 -5.61 9.10
CA TRP A 143 11.59 -4.39 9.29
C TRP A 143 11.23 -3.62 10.56
N PHE A 144 10.00 -3.76 11.06
CA PHE A 144 9.54 -3.15 12.30
C PHE A 144 9.89 -3.93 13.57
N GLU A 145 10.24 -5.22 13.49
CA GLU A 145 10.48 -6.07 14.68
C GLU A 145 11.59 -5.52 15.59
N SER A 146 12.64 -4.95 15.00
CA SER A 146 13.75 -4.38 15.77
C SER A 146 13.51 -2.95 16.26
N ASP A 147 12.40 -2.32 15.86
CA ASP A 147 12.00 -1.00 16.37
C ASP A 147 10.47 -0.80 16.38
N PRO A 148 9.75 -1.43 17.33
CA PRO A 148 8.30 -1.25 17.49
C PRO A 148 7.84 0.19 17.70
N ASP A 149 8.66 1.04 18.33
CA ASP A 149 8.28 2.44 18.58
C ASP A 149 8.28 3.26 17.30
N PHE A 150 9.16 2.93 16.36
CA PHE A 150 9.13 3.52 15.02
C PHE A 150 7.85 3.13 14.26
N LEU A 151 7.40 1.86 14.35
CA LEU A 151 6.12 1.44 13.77
C LEU A 151 4.95 2.26 14.31
N LEU A 152 4.86 2.44 15.64
CA LEU A 152 3.78 3.21 16.26
C LEU A 152 3.82 4.70 15.87
N LEU A 153 5.02 5.28 15.75
CA LEU A 153 5.19 6.66 15.29
C LEU A 153 4.73 6.80 13.84
N LEU A 154 5.19 5.91 12.95
CA LEU A 154 4.87 5.94 11.53
C LEU A 154 3.38 5.70 11.29
N SER A 155 2.76 4.74 12.00
CA SER A 155 1.32 4.46 11.90
C SER A 155 0.48 5.63 12.37
N SER A 156 0.84 6.27 13.48
CA SER A 156 0.12 7.42 14.02
C SER A 156 0.15 8.61 13.06
N LEU A 157 1.35 8.95 12.54
CA LEU A 157 1.49 10.04 11.58
C LEU A 157 0.80 9.71 10.24
N SER A 158 0.89 8.46 9.78
CA SER A 158 0.20 8.01 8.58
C SER A 158 -1.31 8.09 8.72
N SER A 159 -1.87 7.75 9.89
CA SER A 159 -3.31 7.87 10.16
C SER A 159 -3.79 9.32 10.12
N ILE A 160 -2.98 10.27 10.60
CA ILE A 160 -3.29 11.71 10.49
C ILE A 160 -3.31 12.13 9.01
N ARG A 161 -2.30 11.72 8.23
CA ARG A 161 -2.26 12.03 6.79
C ARG A 161 -3.38 11.39 6.00
N LEU A 162 -3.80 10.18 6.37
CA LEU A 162 -4.97 9.53 5.77
C LEU A 162 -6.24 10.37 5.97
N GLN A 163 -6.40 10.99 7.15
CA GLN A 163 -7.50 11.92 7.39
C GLN A 163 -7.40 13.15 6.45
N GLU A 164 -6.23 13.74 6.27
CA GLU A 164 -6.02 14.87 5.35
C GLU A 164 -6.33 14.51 3.89
N ILE A 165 -5.98 13.29 3.46
CA ILE A 165 -6.35 12.74 2.14
C ILE A 165 -7.86 12.76 1.96
N PHE A 166 -8.62 12.29 2.95
CA PHE A 166 -10.09 12.28 2.89
C PHE A 166 -10.70 13.69 2.90
N HIS A 167 -9.99 14.68 3.46
CA HIS A 167 -10.36 16.11 3.38
C HIS A 167 -9.85 16.79 2.10
N ARG A 168 -9.30 16.04 1.13
CA ARG A 168 -8.75 16.54 -0.15
C ARG A 168 -7.62 17.55 0.03
N GLN A 169 -6.85 17.41 1.11
CA GLN A 169 -5.70 18.26 1.41
C GLN A 169 -4.37 17.65 0.93
N ALA A 170 -4.41 16.46 0.35
CA ALA A 170 -3.25 15.71 -0.14
C ALA A 170 -3.48 15.17 -1.56
N SER A 171 -2.40 14.75 -2.21
CA SER A 171 -2.43 14.21 -3.57
C SER A 171 -2.94 12.77 -3.63
N ILE A 172 -3.38 12.35 -4.83
CA ILE A 172 -3.77 10.95 -5.09
C ILE A 172 -2.59 9.99 -4.88
N LYS A 173 -1.36 10.42 -5.21
CA LYS A 173 -0.15 9.63 -4.97
C LYS A 173 0.00 9.32 -3.48
N GLU A 174 -0.21 10.31 -2.62
CA GLU A 174 -0.17 10.12 -1.17
C GLU A 174 -1.27 9.16 -0.70
N ALA A 175 -2.46 9.17 -1.31
CA ALA A 175 -3.52 8.20 -0.99
C ALA A 175 -3.06 6.75 -1.21
N PHE A 176 -2.34 6.46 -2.30
CA PHE A 176 -1.75 5.13 -2.56
C PHE A 176 -0.72 4.74 -1.51
N ILE A 177 0.22 5.64 -1.20
CA ILE A 177 1.28 5.40 -0.21
C ILE A 177 0.65 5.10 1.16
N HIS A 178 -0.27 5.94 1.63
CA HIS A 178 -0.90 5.77 2.93
C HIS A 178 -1.82 4.55 2.96
N GLY A 179 -2.52 4.23 1.88
CA GLY A 179 -3.31 3.00 1.76
C GLY A 179 -2.46 1.73 1.90
N ARG A 180 -1.33 1.65 1.18
CA ARG A 180 -0.37 0.53 1.29
C ARG A 180 0.26 0.43 2.67
N LEU A 181 0.73 1.55 3.24
CA LEU A 181 1.27 1.59 4.60
C LEU A 181 0.26 1.05 5.63
N HIS A 182 -1.00 1.43 5.54
CA HIS A 182 -2.03 0.90 6.45
C HIS A 182 -2.25 -0.60 6.25
N CYS A 183 -2.15 -1.13 5.03
CA CYS A 183 -2.15 -2.58 4.81
C CYS A 183 -0.98 -3.24 5.56
N HIS A 184 0.23 -2.71 5.44
CA HIS A 184 1.42 -3.21 6.15
C HIS A 184 1.26 -3.17 7.67
N PHE A 185 0.67 -2.10 8.20
CA PHE A 185 0.41 -1.96 9.63
C PHE A 185 -0.61 -2.96 10.17
N VAL A 186 -1.68 -3.28 9.43
CA VAL A 186 -2.63 -4.32 9.85
C VAL A 186 -1.92 -5.67 9.97
N HIS A 187 -1.11 -6.03 8.97
CA HIS A 187 -0.32 -7.26 9.01
C HIS A 187 0.65 -7.30 10.20
N CYS A 188 1.25 -6.17 10.59
CA CYS A 188 2.09 -6.12 11.79
C CYS A 188 1.31 -6.41 13.08
N GLY A 189 0.02 -6.11 13.13
CA GLY A 189 -0.87 -6.45 14.24
C GLY A 189 -1.21 -7.95 14.31
N GLU A 190 -1.15 -8.67 13.19
CA GLU A 190 -1.44 -10.11 13.12
C GLU A 190 -0.30 -10.97 13.65
N TYR A 191 0.94 -10.57 13.38
CA TYR A 191 2.12 -11.33 13.77
C TYR A 191 2.48 -11.06 15.23
N ALA A 192 2.10 -11.97 16.12
CA ALA A 192 2.39 -11.91 17.56
C ALA A 192 3.90 -11.78 17.89
N SER A 193 4.81 -12.06 16.95
CA SER A 193 6.25 -11.86 17.12
C SER A 193 6.71 -10.40 16.98
N VAL A 194 5.90 -9.54 16.37
CA VAL A 194 6.31 -8.17 16.01
C VAL A 194 6.12 -7.19 17.16
N LEU A 195 5.03 -7.32 17.93
CA LEU A 195 4.65 -6.34 18.95
C LEU A 195 4.32 -6.99 20.31
N PRO A 196 4.86 -6.47 21.42
CA PRO A 196 4.32 -6.73 22.76
C PRO A 196 2.87 -6.21 22.89
N ASP A 197 2.07 -6.84 23.74
CA ASP A 197 0.63 -6.59 23.90
C ASP A 197 0.24 -5.11 24.08
N ASN A 198 1.02 -4.36 24.86
CA ASN A 198 0.76 -2.93 25.08
C ASN A 198 0.94 -2.10 23.81
N LYS A 199 1.95 -2.41 22.98
CA LYS A 199 2.19 -1.74 21.71
C LYS A 199 1.20 -2.20 20.64
N ALA A 200 0.86 -3.49 20.62
CA ALA A 200 -0.19 -4.03 19.76
C ALA A 200 -1.53 -3.32 20.02
N SER A 201 -1.88 -3.10 21.29
CA SER A 201 -3.09 -2.36 21.68
C SER A 201 -3.10 -0.93 21.15
N ILE A 202 -1.95 -0.23 21.19
CA ILE A 202 -1.83 1.13 20.63
C ILE A 202 -2.02 1.10 19.12
N LEU A 203 -1.34 0.17 18.42
CA LEU A 203 -1.46 0.04 16.97
C LEU A 203 -2.91 -0.28 16.55
N CYS A 204 -3.57 -1.22 17.22
CA CYS A 204 -4.98 -1.54 16.99
C CYS A 204 -5.89 -0.32 17.19
N GLY A 205 -5.62 0.48 18.22
CA GLY A 205 -6.32 1.75 18.46
C GLY A 205 -6.15 2.71 17.27
N THR A 206 -4.93 2.90 16.78
CA THR A 206 -4.66 3.73 15.60
C THR A 206 -5.39 3.23 14.36
N LEU A 207 -5.25 1.93 14.05
CA LEU A 207 -5.88 1.30 12.87
C LEU A 207 -7.40 1.38 12.91
N ARG A 208 -7.99 1.25 14.10
CA ARG A 208 -9.43 1.42 14.32
C ARG A 208 -9.88 2.83 13.96
N GLU A 209 -9.17 3.86 14.40
CA GLU A 209 -9.49 5.24 14.04
C GLU A 209 -9.35 5.47 12.52
N SER A 210 -8.29 4.95 11.90
CA SER A 210 -8.11 5.02 10.44
C SER A 210 -9.27 4.34 9.68
N ALA A 211 -9.73 3.19 10.17
CA ALA A 211 -10.88 2.48 9.60
C ALA A 211 -12.20 3.24 9.82
N ILE A 212 -12.37 3.95 10.94
CA ILE A 212 -13.53 4.83 11.18
C ILE A 212 -13.54 5.97 10.16
N TYR A 213 -12.42 6.68 9.97
CA TYR A 213 -12.34 7.77 9.00
C TYR A 213 -12.58 7.28 7.56
N THR A 214 -12.08 6.10 7.22
CA THR A 214 -12.30 5.48 5.90
C THR A 214 -13.77 5.14 5.70
N CYS A 215 -14.42 4.55 6.71
CA CYS A 215 -15.86 4.28 6.68
C CYS A 215 -16.68 5.58 6.53
N GLN A 216 -16.36 6.60 7.31
CA GLN A 216 -17.01 7.92 7.24
C GLN A 216 -16.91 8.50 5.83
N TYR A 217 -15.71 8.48 5.27
CA TYR A 217 -15.47 8.97 3.92
C TYR A 217 -16.29 8.21 2.88
N TYR A 218 -16.34 6.87 2.95
CA TYR A 218 -17.09 6.02 2.02
C TYR A 218 -18.61 6.19 2.11
N HIS A 219 -19.14 6.38 3.32
CA HIS A 219 -20.56 6.67 3.52
C HIS A 219 -20.98 7.99 2.88
N ASN A 220 -20.14 9.02 3.00
CA ASN A 220 -20.42 10.37 2.52
C ASN A 220 -20.10 10.58 1.03
N CYS A 221 -19.65 9.55 0.30
CA CYS A 221 -19.42 9.62 -1.14
C CYS A 221 -20.75 9.40 -1.91
N GLU A 222 -21.44 10.50 -2.24
CA GLU A 222 -22.67 10.47 -3.05
C GLU A 222 -22.37 10.52 -4.57
N GLU A 223 -21.51 11.43 -5.01
CA GLU A 223 -21.01 11.51 -6.39
C GLU A 223 -19.53 11.15 -6.45
N ILE A 224 -19.18 10.21 -7.34
CA ILE A 224 -17.82 9.64 -7.40
C ILE A 224 -17.13 10.11 -8.68
N SER A 225 -16.45 11.26 -8.58
CA SER A 225 -15.51 11.70 -9.62
C SER A 225 -14.34 10.71 -9.76
N ASP A 226 -13.64 10.72 -10.88
CA ASP A 226 -12.53 9.77 -11.11
C ASP A 226 -11.39 9.95 -10.09
N ASP A 227 -11.17 11.16 -9.58
CA ASP A 227 -10.19 11.38 -8.51
C ASP A 227 -10.63 10.77 -7.18
N LEU A 228 -11.93 10.84 -6.85
CA LEU A 228 -12.48 10.13 -5.70
C LEU A 228 -12.38 8.63 -5.87
N LYS A 229 -12.63 8.09 -7.07
CA LYS A 229 -12.44 6.66 -7.36
C LYS A 229 -11.00 6.23 -7.10
N LYS A 230 -10.00 7.03 -7.48
CA LYS A 230 -8.57 6.71 -7.22
C LYS A 230 -8.24 6.72 -5.72
N VAL A 231 -8.81 7.65 -4.94
CA VAL A 231 -8.66 7.65 -3.47
C VAL A 231 -9.36 6.43 -2.84
N ILE A 232 -10.52 6.03 -3.35
CA ILE A 232 -11.20 4.80 -2.92
C ILE A 232 -10.32 3.60 -3.26
N ILE A 233 -9.89 3.43 -4.52
CA ILE A 233 -9.06 2.31 -4.97
C ILE A 233 -7.81 2.14 -4.10
N SER A 234 -7.13 3.24 -3.76
CA SER A 234 -5.92 3.22 -2.93
C SER A 234 -6.15 2.81 -1.48
N THR A 235 -7.34 3.09 -0.91
CA THR A 235 -7.64 2.85 0.51
C THR A 235 -8.52 1.63 0.75
N PHE A 236 -9.14 1.08 -0.31
CA PHE A 236 -10.13 0.02 -0.22
C PHE A 236 -9.55 -1.28 0.34
N GLN A 237 -8.32 -1.60 -0.08
CA GLN A 237 -7.62 -2.80 0.37
C GLN A 237 -7.37 -2.78 1.87
N PHE A 238 -6.97 -1.63 2.43
CA PHE A 238 -6.78 -1.47 3.88
C PHE A 238 -8.04 -1.84 4.66
N LEU A 239 -9.20 -1.25 4.27
CA LEU A 239 -10.44 -1.52 4.99
C LEU A 239 -10.88 -2.98 4.87
N CYS A 240 -10.69 -3.61 3.70
CA CYS A 240 -10.99 -5.03 3.54
C CYS A 240 -10.08 -5.91 4.39
N ILE A 241 -8.76 -5.67 4.39
CA ILE A 241 -7.81 -6.39 5.24
C ILE A 241 -8.24 -6.23 6.71
N TYR A 242 -8.50 -5.01 7.17
CA TYR A 242 -8.96 -4.74 8.53
C TYR A 242 -10.23 -5.54 8.92
N ILE A 243 -11.18 -5.69 7.99
CA ILE A 243 -12.40 -6.48 8.19
C ILE A 243 -12.10 -7.98 8.26
N ASP A 244 -11.24 -8.49 7.37
CA ASP A 244 -10.87 -9.91 7.31
C ASP A 244 -10.24 -10.39 8.62
N PHE A 245 -9.46 -9.52 9.27
CA PHE A 245 -8.87 -9.76 10.59
C PHE A 245 -9.83 -9.55 11.76
N GLY A 246 -11.14 -9.47 11.50
CA GLY A 246 -12.18 -9.35 12.52
C GLY A 246 -12.38 -7.92 13.04
N GLY A 247 -11.72 -6.92 12.47
CA GLY A 247 -11.81 -5.52 12.90
C GLY A 247 -13.22 -4.93 12.80
N LEU A 248 -14.11 -5.54 12.00
CA LEU A 248 -15.50 -5.12 11.83
C LEU A 248 -16.25 -4.94 13.17
N VAL A 249 -16.02 -5.82 14.15
CA VAL A 249 -16.73 -5.78 15.45
C VAL A 249 -16.33 -4.59 16.32
N THR A 250 -15.20 -3.95 16.01
CA THR A 250 -14.67 -2.79 16.75
C THR A 250 -15.22 -1.47 16.23
N LEU A 251 -15.85 -1.49 15.05
CA LEU A 251 -16.33 -0.28 14.37
C LEU A 251 -17.69 0.17 14.92
N PRO A 252 -17.95 1.49 14.95
CA PRO A 252 -19.25 2.05 15.35
C PRO A 252 -20.41 1.50 14.52
N SER A 253 -21.55 1.22 15.17
CA SER A 253 -22.74 0.64 14.51
C SER A 253 -23.34 1.51 13.42
N GLU A 254 -23.16 2.84 13.54
CA GLU A 254 -23.55 3.82 12.52
C GLU A 254 -22.90 3.55 11.16
N TYR A 255 -21.66 3.05 11.15
CA TYR A 255 -20.93 2.77 9.92
C TYR A 255 -21.03 1.32 9.47
N THR A 256 -21.25 0.37 10.39
CA THR A 256 -21.27 -1.06 10.06
C THR A 256 -22.60 -1.55 9.49
N LYS A 257 -23.75 -0.94 9.87
CA LYS A 257 -25.08 -1.44 9.50
C LYS A 257 -25.29 -1.59 7.98
N ASN A 258 -24.81 -0.62 7.19
CA ASN A 258 -24.96 -0.62 5.73
C ASN A 258 -23.61 -0.76 5.01
N LEU A 259 -22.55 -1.17 5.71
CA LEU A 259 -21.20 -1.18 5.16
C LEU A 259 -21.08 -2.09 3.93
N GLY A 260 -21.73 -3.26 3.94
CA GLY A 260 -21.71 -4.19 2.81
C GLY A 260 -22.26 -3.58 1.52
N GLU A 261 -23.37 -2.85 1.61
CA GLU A 261 -23.97 -2.16 0.46
C GLU A 261 -23.09 -1.01 -0.04
N VAL A 262 -22.51 -0.23 0.88
CA VAL A 262 -21.59 0.87 0.54
C VAL A 262 -20.36 0.33 -0.17
N LEU A 263 -19.70 -0.70 0.38
CA LEU A 263 -18.51 -1.30 -0.25
C LEU A 263 -18.83 -1.90 -1.61
N LEU A 264 -19.97 -2.58 -1.77
CA LEU A 264 -20.42 -3.08 -3.06
C LEU A 264 -20.62 -1.96 -4.08
N ARG A 265 -21.32 -0.89 -3.68
CA ARG A 265 -21.55 0.29 -4.55
C ARG A 265 -20.21 0.86 -5.01
N LEU A 266 -19.30 1.13 -4.08
CA LEU A 266 -18.00 1.73 -4.39
C LEU A 266 -17.12 0.82 -5.26
N ALA A 267 -17.05 -0.48 -4.94
CA ALA A 267 -16.26 -1.43 -5.71
C ALA A 267 -16.74 -1.55 -7.17
N VAL A 268 -18.07 -1.61 -7.37
CA VAL A 268 -18.67 -1.60 -8.70
C VAL A 268 -18.43 -0.26 -9.41
N SER A 269 -18.52 0.87 -8.73
CA SER A 269 -18.25 2.18 -9.36
C SER A 269 -16.78 2.37 -9.77
N CYS A 270 -15.84 1.67 -9.12
CA CYS A 270 -14.42 1.76 -9.42
C CYS A 270 -13.95 0.79 -10.52
N CYS A 271 -14.77 -0.20 -10.92
CA CYS A 271 -14.35 -1.29 -11.80
C CYS A 271 -13.94 -0.83 -13.22
N GLU A 272 -14.38 0.35 -13.64
CA GLU A 272 -13.95 0.98 -14.91
C GLU A 272 -12.50 1.46 -14.87
N ILE A 273 -11.95 1.71 -13.68
CA ILE A 273 -10.55 2.15 -13.48
C ILE A 273 -9.68 0.99 -12.98
N SER A 274 -10.17 0.20 -12.03
CA SER A 274 -9.42 -0.90 -11.42
C SER A 274 -10.34 -1.96 -10.83
N LEU A 275 -9.97 -3.23 -11.01
CA LEU A 275 -10.68 -4.37 -10.41
C LEU A 275 -10.23 -4.68 -8.97
N VAL A 276 -9.20 -4.00 -8.46
CA VAL A 276 -8.67 -4.21 -7.10
C VAL A 276 -9.75 -4.11 -6.01
N PRO A 277 -10.67 -3.12 -6.02
CA PRO A 277 -11.75 -3.07 -5.04
C PRO A 277 -12.69 -4.28 -5.10
N LEU A 278 -12.99 -4.80 -6.28
CA LEU A 278 -13.83 -6.00 -6.42
C LEU A 278 -13.12 -7.25 -5.90
N GLU A 279 -11.82 -7.39 -6.16
CA GLU A 279 -11.02 -8.48 -5.61
C GLU A 279 -10.97 -8.42 -4.08
N CYS A 280 -10.74 -7.24 -3.51
CA CYS A 280 -10.71 -7.03 -2.07
C CYS A 280 -12.08 -7.31 -1.43
N LEU A 281 -13.16 -6.83 -2.06
CA LEU A 281 -14.53 -7.09 -1.62
C LEU A 281 -14.83 -8.60 -1.64
N ALA A 282 -14.40 -9.32 -2.68
CA ALA A 282 -14.58 -10.75 -2.79
C ALA A 282 -13.98 -11.52 -1.61
N LYS A 283 -12.81 -11.10 -1.10
CA LYS A 283 -12.14 -11.72 0.05
C LYS A 283 -12.97 -11.63 1.34
N VAL A 284 -13.66 -10.51 1.56
CA VAL A 284 -14.40 -10.25 2.81
C VAL A 284 -15.92 -10.35 2.69
N ILE A 285 -16.44 -10.73 1.51
CA ILE A 285 -17.87 -10.70 1.22
C ILE A 285 -18.71 -11.48 2.24
N CYS A 286 -18.18 -12.56 2.79
CA CYS A 286 -18.87 -13.38 3.79
C CYS A 286 -18.95 -12.72 5.18
N GLU A 287 -18.05 -11.80 5.51
CA GLU A 287 -18.02 -11.09 6.79
C GLU A 287 -18.99 -9.90 6.83
N LEU A 288 -19.26 -9.29 5.67
CA LEU A 288 -19.99 -8.04 5.57
C LEU A 288 -21.47 -8.18 5.96
N PRO A 289 -22.01 -7.33 6.84
CA PRO A 289 -23.41 -7.40 7.24
C PRO A 289 -24.31 -6.85 6.12
N ASN A 290 -25.57 -7.33 6.10
CA ASN A 290 -26.66 -6.76 5.30
C ASN A 290 -26.35 -6.57 3.80
N LEU A 291 -25.63 -7.52 3.20
CA LEU A 291 -25.43 -7.52 1.76
C LEU A 291 -26.77 -7.73 1.02
N PRO A 292 -27.07 -6.94 -0.03
CA PRO A 292 -28.26 -7.14 -0.85
C PRO A 292 -28.29 -8.52 -1.50
N SER A 293 -29.47 -9.10 -1.72
CA SER A 293 -29.62 -10.36 -2.45
C SER A 293 -29.09 -10.30 -3.89
N THR A 294 -29.05 -9.10 -4.47
CA THR A 294 -28.52 -8.79 -5.82
C THR A 294 -27.01 -8.61 -5.86
N THR A 295 -26.29 -8.80 -4.74
CA THR A 295 -24.84 -8.54 -4.64
C THR A 295 -24.05 -9.27 -5.73
N LEU A 296 -24.26 -10.57 -5.88
CA LEU A 296 -23.52 -11.36 -6.87
C LEU A 296 -23.91 -10.97 -8.29
N ASP A 297 -25.18 -10.72 -8.57
CA ASP A 297 -25.60 -10.26 -9.91
C ASP A 297 -24.92 -8.92 -10.27
N ARG A 298 -24.85 -7.96 -9.33
CA ARG A 298 -24.16 -6.67 -9.54
C ARG A 298 -22.66 -6.84 -9.80
N ILE A 299 -21.98 -7.73 -9.08
CA ILE A 299 -20.55 -8.02 -9.30
C ILE A 299 -20.37 -8.66 -10.68
N MET A 300 -21.21 -9.63 -11.04
CA MET A 300 -21.11 -10.34 -12.32
C MET A 300 -21.38 -9.41 -13.51
N ASP A 301 -22.36 -8.53 -13.41
CA ASP A 301 -22.65 -7.54 -14.45
C ASP A 301 -21.51 -6.53 -14.61
N ALA A 302 -20.92 -6.08 -13.50
CA ALA A 302 -19.74 -5.22 -13.53
C ALA A 302 -18.54 -5.90 -14.20
N LEU A 303 -18.24 -7.16 -13.82
CA LEU A 303 -17.16 -7.94 -14.43
C LEU A 303 -17.39 -8.15 -15.92
N LYS A 304 -18.61 -8.50 -16.35
CA LYS A 304 -18.96 -8.65 -17.77
C LYS A 304 -18.78 -7.35 -18.54
N LYS A 305 -19.17 -6.21 -17.97
CA LYS A 305 -19.04 -4.89 -18.59
C LYS A 305 -17.56 -4.50 -18.79
N CYS A 306 -16.71 -4.84 -17.83
CA CYS A 306 -15.30 -4.47 -17.85
C CYS A 306 -14.38 -5.51 -18.50
N ASN A 307 -14.85 -6.75 -18.70
CA ASN A 307 -14.06 -7.84 -19.25
C ASN A 307 -13.54 -7.52 -20.66
N ASN A 308 -12.23 -7.54 -20.81
CA ASN A 308 -11.54 -7.41 -22.08
C ASN A 308 -10.21 -8.20 -22.04
N LYS A 309 -9.53 -8.32 -23.18
CA LYS A 309 -8.30 -9.12 -23.29
C LYS A 309 -7.16 -8.68 -22.35
N THR A 310 -7.17 -7.42 -21.89
CA THR A 310 -6.08 -6.88 -21.06
C THR A 310 -6.26 -7.10 -19.57
N ASN A 311 -7.49 -7.37 -19.09
CA ASN A 311 -7.81 -7.57 -17.68
C ASN A 311 -8.43 -8.94 -17.38
N GLU A 312 -8.32 -9.87 -18.33
CA GLU A 312 -8.96 -11.18 -18.24
C GLU A 312 -8.44 -11.99 -17.04
N GLU A 313 -7.14 -11.95 -16.77
CA GLU A 313 -6.53 -12.60 -15.60
C GLU A 313 -7.06 -12.02 -14.28
N ASP A 314 -7.27 -10.71 -14.22
CA ASP A 314 -7.83 -10.04 -13.04
C ASP A 314 -9.29 -10.43 -12.82
N VAL A 315 -10.08 -10.53 -13.89
CA VAL A 315 -11.47 -11.02 -13.82
C VAL A 315 -11.50 -12.45 -13.29
N VAL A 316 -10.61 -13.33 -13.79
CA VAL A 316 -10.49 -14.70 -13.29
C VAL A 316 -10.11 -14.72 -11.81
N ARG A 317 -9.17 -13.88 -11.38
CA ARG A 317 -8.74 -13.76 -9.98
C ARG A 317 -9.89 -13.37 -9.05
N VAL A 318 -10.72 -12.39 -9.44
CA VAL A 318 -11.91 -11.98 -8.68
C VAL A 318 -12.90 -13.14 -8.56
N LEU A 319 -13.18 -13.81 -9.69
CA LEU A 319 -14.15 -14.91 -9.72
C LEU A 319 -13.68 -16.14 -8.94
N ASP A 320 -12.41 -16.52 -9.05
CA ASP A 320 -11.82 -17.63 -8.29
C ASP A 320 -11.85 -17.30 -6.78
N THR A 321 -11.56 -16.05 -6.39
CA THR A 321 -11.68 -15.59 -4.99
C THR A 321 -13.11 -15.70 -4.48
N LEU A 322 -14.10 -15.24 -5.25
CA LEU A 322 -15.51 -15.38 -4.90
C LEU A 322 -15.91 -16.85 -4.76
N HIS A 323 -15.47 -17.70 -5.68
CA HIS A 323 -15.75 -19.12 -5.65
C HIS A 323 -15.21 -19.76 -4.36
N VAL A 324 -13.96 -19.48 -3.99
CA VAL A 324 -13.32 -19.98 -2.76
C VAL A 324 -14.08 -19.51 -1.52
N GLN A 325 -14.39 -18.21 -1.40
CA GLN A 325 -15.07 -17.67 -0.21
C GLN A 325 -16.49 -18.23 -0.05
N LEU A 326 -17.25 -18.31 -1.14
CA LEU A 326 -18.62 -18.82 -1.12
C LEU A 326 -18.68 -20.34 -0.88
N HIS A 327 -17.67 -21.11 -1.31
CA HIS A 327 -17.60 -22.55 -1.09
C HIS A 327 -16.99 -22.93 0.27
N GLY A 328 -16.09 -22.11 0.81
CA GLY A 328 -15.41 -22.36 2.08
C GLY A 328 -16.25 -22.08 3.34
N LYS A 329 -17.21 -21.14 3.28
CA LYS A 329 -18.01 -20.68 4.44
C LYS A 329 -19.48 -21.14 4.43
N ILE A 330 -19.75 -22.37 3.98
CA ILE A 330 -21.10 -22.97 3.91
C ILE A 330 -21.82 -23.05 5.28
N ALA A 331 -21.11 -22.88 6.41
CA ALA A 331 -21.70 -23.05 7.74
C ALA A 331 -22.49 -21.84 8.29
N GLY A 332 -22.42 -20.63 7.70
CA GLY A 332 -22.92 -19.41 8.38
C GLY A 332 -23.97 -18.56 7.65
N ARG A 333 -23.86 -18.38 6.33
CA ARG A 333 -24.76 -17.51 5.55
C ARG A 333 -25.12 -18.16 4.21
N LYS A 334 -26.42 -18.29 3.94
CA LYS A 334 -26.93 -18.91 2.71
C LYS A 334 -26.86 -17.93 1.55
N PHE A 335 -25.72 -17.87 0.86
CA PHE A 335 -25.76 -17.46 -0.55
C PHE A 335 -26.50 -18.55 -1.34
N PRO A 336 -27.45 -18.20 -2.23
CA PRO A 336 -28.19 -19.20 -2.99
C PRO A 336 -27.25 -20.08 -3.81
N SER A 337 -27.51 -21.40 -3.86
CA SER A 337 -26.77 -22.36 -4.70
C SER A 337 -26.78 -21.96 -6.20
N VAL A 338 -27.82 -21.26 -6.62
CA VAL A 338 -27.97 -20.66 -7.95
C VAL A 338 -26.86 -19.65 -8.24
N SER A 339 -26.42 -18.90 -7.23
CA SER A 339 -25.40 -17.86 -7.40
C SER A 339 -23.99 -18.44 -7.52
N LEU A 340 -23.69 -19.53 -6.81
CA LEU A 340 -22.44 -20.31 -6.97
C LEU A 340 -22.32 -20.89 -8.38
N ARG A 341 -23.42 -21.42 -8.93
CA ARG A 341 -23.47 -21.95 -10.30
C ARG A 341 -23.17 -20.88 -11.34
N LYS A 342 -23.73 -19.67 -11.19
CA LYS A 342 -23.45 -18.52 -12.09
C LYS A 342 -21.97 -18.11 -12.09
N VAL A 343 -21.33 -18.09 -10.91
CA VAL A 343 -19.88 -17.79 -10.79
C VAL A 343 -19.06 -18.87 -11.50
N ALA A 344 -19.38 -20.14 -11.28
CA ALA A 344 -18.71 -21.27 -11.94
C ALA A 344 -18.90 -21.27 -13.47
N GLU A 345 -20.11 -20.95 -13.94
CA GLU A 345 -20.41 -20.88 -15.38
C GLU A 345 -19.62 -19.77 -16.08
N LEU A 346 -19.51 -18.57 -15.48
CA LEU A 346 -18.70 -17.49 -16.06
C LEU A 346 -17.21 -17.81 -16.04
N LEU A 347 -16.71 -18.40 -14.94
CA LEU A 347 -15.33 -18.90 -14.84
C LEU A 347 -15.02 -19.89 -15.97
N GLN A 348 -15.91 -20.84 -16.20
CA GLN A 348 -15.74 -21.84 -17.24
C GLN A 348 -15.81 -21.22 -18.65
N GLN A 349 -16.71 -20.27 -18.88
CA GLN A 349 -16.78 -19.54 -20.16
C GLN A 349 -15.50 -18.79 -20.49
N ILE A 350 -14.90 -18.12 -19.50
CA ILE A 350 -13.64 -17.38 -19.68
C ILE A 350 -12.48 -18.36 -19.90
N LYS A 351 -12.34 -19.38 -19.04
CA LYS A 351 -11.26 -20.38 -19.14
C LYS A 351 -11.32 -21.16 -20.46
N THR A 352 -12.50 -21.54 -20.94
CA THR A 352 -12.63 -22.23 -22.25
C THR A 352 -12.32 -21.31 -23.43
N GLY A 353 -12.68 -20.01 -23.34
CA GLY A 353 -12.27 -19.01 -24.33
C GLY A 353 -10.74 -18.89 -24.47
N GLN A 354 -9.99 -19.05 -23.38
CA GLN A 354 -8.51 -19.02 -23.39
C GLN A 354 -7.90 -20.22 -24.12
N GLU A 355 -8.50 -21.40 -24.01
CA GLU A 355 -8.01 -22.63 -24.66
C GLU A 355 -8.15 -22.54 -26.19
N TYR A 356 -9.22 -21.92 -26.69
CA TYR A 356 -9.41 -21.70 -28.13
C TYR A 356 -8.55 -20.58 -28.71
N ALA A 357 -8.14 -19.59 -27.91
CA ALA A 357 -7.26 -18.49 -28.36
C ALA A 357 -5.77 -18.85 -28.36
N LYS A 358 -5.39 -19.96 -27.73
CA LYS A 358 -4.01 -20.51 -27.69
C LYS A 358 -3.72 -21.54 -28.79
N GLN A 359 -4.73 -21.92 -29.58
CA GLN A 359 -4.61 -22.73 -30.81
C GLN A 359 -4.57 -21.81 -32.03
#